data_AF-A0A641RTX9-F1
#
_entry.id   AF-A0A641RTX9-F1
#
_cell.length_a   1.000
_cell.length_b   1.000
_cell.length_c   1.000
_cell.angle_alpha   90.00
_cell.angle_beta   90.00
_cell.angle_gamma   90.00
#
_symmetry.space_group_name_H-M   'P 1'
#
loop_
_entity.id
_entity.type
_entity.pdbx_description
1 polymer ?
#
loop_
_entity_poly.entity_id
_entity_poly.type
_entity_poly.pdbx_seq_one_letter_code
_entity_poly.pdbx_strand_id
1 'polypeptide(L)'
;RGRIAQIPTAGQNGGGIGTPAIPVQAIRETTVSGLQQPMSDADFIRAYSQPRNYGFNTAVGTGYAMGKNTVAACIHQDQTLVDGQAVKLRLLEPMQAGNIVVPKNTLVAGTAKVQGERLDILVSSIEYAGNIIPVELAVFDMDGQKGLSVPSSMEQEAFNEAMANIGSGLGTSISFAQSAGQQVAMDVTRGLLQGTSGYLAKKFRTVKVKLKAGYKVMLYAKQQ
;
A
#
# COMPACT_ATOMS: atom_id res chain seq x y z
N ARG A 1 44.32 31.79 -10.03
CA ARG A 1 45.45 30.82 -10.08
C ARG A 1 45.08 29.64 -9.19
N GLY A 2 45.17 28.40 -9.69
CA GLY A 2 45.08 27.16 -8.89
C GLY A 2 43.96 26.19 -9.29
N ARG A 3 44.33 25.13 -10.03
CA ARG A 3 43.57 23.88 -10.27
C ARG A 3 43.46 23.09 -8.93
N ILE A 4 42.59 22.12 -8.66
CA ILE A 4 42.15 20.89 -9.36
C ILE A 4 40.92 20.36 -8.57
N ALA A 5 39.88 19.84 -9.24
CA ALA A 5 38.83 19.06 -8.58
C ALA A 5 39.06 17.57 -8.89
N GLN A 6 39.22 16.78 -7.82
CA GLN A 6 39.54 15.35 -7.87
C GLN A 6 38.23 14.56 -7.90
N ILE A 7 38.09 13.68 -8.89
CA ILE A 7 36.92 12.81 -9.09
C ILE A 7 37.20 11.48 -8.36
N PRO A 8 36.34 10.99 -7.46
CA PRO A 8 36.46 9.62 -6.98
C PRO A 8 35.80 8.67 -7.98
N THR A 9 36.61 7.84 -8.62
CA THR A 9 36.21 6.64 -9.37
C THR A 9 35.72 5.58 -8.38
N ALA A 10 34.46 5.17 -8.46
CA ALA A 10 33.94 3.99 -7.76
C ALA A 10 33.85 2.80 -8.72
N GLY A 11 34.36 1.66 -8.25
CA GLY A 11 34.73 0.49 -9.04
C GLY A 11 33.57 -0.27 -9.66
N GLN A 12 33.89 -0.85 -10.80
CA GLN A 12 33.16 -1.88 -11.52
C GLN A 12 33.42 -3.23 -10.84
N ASN A 13 32.37 -3.95 -10.40
CA ASN A 13 32.37 -5.42 -10.31
C ASN A 13 30.95 -5.95 -10.08
N GLY A 14 30.58 -6.98 -10.85
CA GLY A 14 29.48 -7.92 -10.53
C GLY A 14 28.24 -7.80 -11.41
N GLY A 15 28.07 -8.76 -12.33
CA GLY A 15 26.96 -8.83 -13.28
C GLY A 15 25.62 -9.27 -12.68
N GLY A 16 24.55 -8.65 -13.19
CA GLY A 16 23.16 -9.05 -13.05
C GLY A 16 22.34 -8.25 -14.07
N ILE A 17 21.75 -8.94 -15.06
CA ILE A 17 20.90 -8.32 -16.09
C ILE A 17 19.55 -8.00 -15.44
N GLY A 18 19.45 -6.79 -14.92
CA GLY A 18 18.21 -6.16 -14.48
C GLY A 18 18.55 -4.70 -14.25
N THR A 19 17.93 -3.80 -15.02
CA THR A 19 18.11 -2.36 -14.79
C THR A 19 17.80 -2.03 -13.33
N PRO A 20 18.74 -1.44 -12.57
CA PRO A 20 18.53 -1.17 -11.16
C PRO A 20 17.37 -0.17 -10.99
N ALA A 21 16.43 -0.51 -10.11
CA ALA A 21 15.28 0.32 -9.79
C ALA A 21 15.75 1.67 -9.24
N ILE A 22 15.20 2.77 -9.74
CA ILE A 22 15.65 4.10 -9.38
C ILE A 22 14.91 4.58 -8.12
N PRO A 23 15.62 5.05 -7.06
CA PRO A 23 14.96 5.48 -5.83
C PRO A 23 14.11 6.75 -6.04
N VAL A 24 13.00 6.84 -5.29
CA VAL A 24 12.04 7.95 -5.35
C VAL A 24 12.11 8.78 -4.06
N GLN A 25 12.15 10.11 -4.19
CA GLN A 25 12.11 11.06 -3.07
C GLN A 25 11.13 12.21 -3.35
N ALA A 26 10.64 12.87 -2.29
CA ALA A 26 9.81 14.07 -2.38
C ALA A 26 10.69 15.34 -2.39
N ILE A 27 10.39 16.30 -3.28
CA ILE A 27 11.17 17.53 -3.49
C ILE A 27 10.88 18.58 -2.40
N ARG A 28 11.91 19.27 -1.88
CA ARG A 28 11.80 20.43 -0.96
C ARG A 28 12.31 21.71 -1.62
N GLU A 29 11.58 22.82 -1.45
CA GLU A 29 12.05 24.17 -1.78
C GLU A 29 12.82 24.79 -0.59
N THR A 30 14.04 25.28 -0.84
CA THR A 30 14.88 25.93 0.18
C THR A 30 14.97 27.42 -0.14
N THR A 31 14.26 28.25 0.62
CA THR A 31 14.44 29.72 0.56
C THR A 31 15.57 30.11 1.52
N VAL A 32 16.62 30.73 0.99
CA VAL A 32 17.74 31.24 1.79
C VAL A 32 17.43 32.65 2.28
N SER A 33 17.28 32.83 3.60
CA SER A 33 17.14 34.14 4.23
C SER A 33 18.53 34.77 4.44
N GLY A 34 18.65 36.07 4.13
CA GLY A 34 19.89 36.83 4.05
C GLY A 34 20.70 36.96 5.35
N LEU A 35 21.95 37.42 5.19
CA LEU A 35 22.99 37.57 6.21
C LEU A 35 22.55 38.30 7.48
N GLN A 36 22.99 37.81 8.64
CA GLN A 36 22.86 38.46 9.95
C GLN A 36 23.73 39.73 10.04
N GLN A 37 23.10 40.85 10.43
CA GLN A 37 23.82 42.06 10.81
C GLN A 37 24.33 41.97 12.26
N PRO A 38 25.54 42.49 12.57
CA PRO A 38 26.04 42.55 13.93
C PRO A 38 25.26 43.60 14.75
N MET A 39 24.83 43.19 15.95
CA MET A 39 24.15 44.05 16.92
C MET A 39 25.13 45.05 17.59
N SER A 40 24.61 46.18 18.07
CA SER A 40 25.40 47.23 18.74
C SER A 40 25.71 46.86 20.21
N ASP A 41 26.83 47.36 20.74
CA ASP A 41 27.32 47.06 22.10
C ASP A 41 26.31 47.39 23.22
N ALA A 42 25.46 48.40 23.02
CA ALA A 42 24.42 48.77 23.97
C ALA A 42 23.28 47.72 24.06
N ASP A 43 22.96 47.09 22.94
CA ASP A 43 21.96 46.02 22.88
C ASP A 43 22.54 44.71 23.44
N PHE A 44 23.84 44.48 23.26
CA PHE A 44 24.56 43.33 23.83
C PHE A 44 24.50 43.32 25.36
N ILE A 45 24.72 44.47 26.01
CA ILE A 45 24.73 44.58 27.48
C ILE A 45 23.33 44.33 28.07
N ARG A 46 22.26 44.80 27.40
CA ARG A 46 20.87 44.57 27.82
C ARG A 46 20.43 43.11 27.69
N ALA A 47 20.95 42.38 26.70
CA ALA A 47 20.65 40.96 26.50
C ALA A 47 21.30 40.04 27.56
N TYR A 48 22.35 40.52 28.24
CA TYR A 48 23.11 39.74 29.22
C TYR A 48 22.70 39.99 30.68
N SER A 49 21.98 41.07 30.97
CA SER A 49 21.62 41.47 32.34
C SER A 49 20.26 40.92 32.84
N GLN A 50 19.60 40.03 32.09
CA GLN A 50 18.34 39.43 32.53
C GLN A 50 18.59 38.10 33.26
N PRO A 51 17.92 37.84 34.40
CA PRO A 51 18.04 36.57 35.11
C PRO A 51 17.54 35.41 34.24
N ARG A 52 18.47 34.57 33.79
CA ARG A 52 18.17 33.39 32.96
C ARG A 52 17.77 32.23 33.85
N ASN A 53 16.48 31.91 33.87
CA ASN A 53 15.97 30.68 34.46
C ASN A 53 16.38 29.52 33.52
N TYR A 54 17.54 28.91 33.77
CA TYR A 54 18.03 27.74 33.02
C TYR A 54 17.22 26.49 33.40
N GLY A 55 15.95 26.48 33.00
CA GLY A 55 15.08 25.33 33.05
C GLY A 55 14.62 25.00 31.63
N PHE A 56 15.54 24.61 30.74
CA PHE A 56 15.15 24.04 29.45
C PHE A 56 16.26 23.14 28.90
N ASN A 57 15.95 21.84 28.82
CA ASN A 57 16.78 20.85 28.12
C ASN A 57 16.56 21.01 26.61
N THR A 58 17.32 21.88 25.95
CA THR A 58 17.36 21.89 24.49
C THR A 58 18.21 20.71 24.04
N ALA A 59 17.57 19.68 23.49
CA ALA A 59 18.27 18.67 22.70
C ALA A 59 18.94 19.37 21.51
N VAL A 60 20.20 19.75 21.67
CA VAL A 60 21.08 20.20 20.58
C VAL A 60 21.54 18.98 19.77
N GLY A 61 20.58 18.26 19.21
CA GLY A 61 20.81 17.41 18.07
C GLY A 61 20.29 18.18 16.87
N THR A 62 21.07 18.29 15.80
CA THR A 62 20.51 18.54 14.46
C THR A 62 19.31 17.62 14.31
N GLY A 63 18.10 18.17 14.41
CA GLY A 63 16.90 17.37 14.30
C GLY A 63 17.06 16.57 13.02
N TYR A 64 17.01 15.24 13.13
CA TYR A 64 16.90 14.38 11.97
C TYR A 64 15.65 14.88 11.26
N ALA A 65 15.82 15.73 10.24
CA ALA A 65 14.73 16.16 9.39
C ALA A 65 14.42 14.94 8.54
N MET A 66 13.76 13.96 9.15
CA MET A 66 13.38 12.71 8.52
C MET A 66 12.62 13.10 7.26
N GLY A 67 13.29 12.94 6.11
CA GLY A 67 12.68 13.21 4.82
C GLY A 67 11.44 12.33 4.70
N LYS A 68 10.40 12.82 4.03
CA LYS A 68 9.25 11.99 3.73
C LYS A 68 9.72 10.87 2.79
N ASN A 69 9.61 9.62 3.25
CA ASN A 69 10.03 8.42 2.52
C ASN A 69 8.87 7.77 1.75
N THR A 70 7.68 8.37 1.79
CA THR A 70 6.48 7.91 1.11
C THR A 70 5.91 8.98 0.19
N VAL A 71 5.24 8.52 -0.88
CA VAL A 71 4.47 9.37 -1.78
C VAL A 71 2.98 9.14 -1.53
N ALA A 72 2.23 10.22 -1.29
CA ALA A 72 0.78 10.13 -1.09
C ALA A 72 0.07 9.82 -2.42
N ALA A 73 -0.80 8.81 -2.38
CA ALA A 73 -1.66 8.43 -3.50
C ALA A 73 -3.08 8.09 -3.01
N CYS A 74 -4.00 7.87 -3.93
CA CYS A 74 -5.33 7.36 -3.63
C CYS A 74 -5.80 6.36 -4.67
N ILE A 75 -6.77 5.52 -4.29
CA ILE A 75 -7.49 4.69 -5.26
C ILE A 75 -8.26 5.60 -6.22
N HIS A 76 -8.09 5.41 -7.53
CA HIS A 76 -8.69 6.30 -8.52
C HIS A 76 -10.21 6.12 -8.64
N GLN A 77 -10.70 4.88 -8.60
CA GLN A 77 -12.11 4.54 -8.83
C GLN A 77 -12.56 3.36 -7.96
N ASP A 78 -13.87 3.26 -7.74
CA ASP A 78 -14.49 2.09 -7.11
C ASP A 78 -14.23 0.86 -8.00
N GLN A 79 -13.70 -0.21 -7.41
CA GLN A 79 -13.39 -1.43 -8.15
C GLN A 79 -13.48 -2.65 -7.24
N THR A 80 -14.02 -3.74 -7.79
CA THR A 80 -13.98 -5.05 -7.15
C THR A 80 -12.87 -5.85 -7.80
N LEU A 81 -11.88 -6.21 -7.00
CA LEU A 81 -10.66 -6.86 -7.43
C LEU A 81 -10.65 -8.32 -7.02
N VAL A 82 -10.01 -9.13 -7.85
CA VAL A 82 -9.52 -10.47 -7.49
C VAL A 82 -8.00 -10.48 -7.48
N ASP A 83 -7.42 -11.53 -6.91
CA ASP A 83 -5.96 -11.71 -6.85
C ASP A 83 -5.33 -11.59 -8.25
N GLY A 84 -4.25 -10.82 -8.36
CA GLY A 84 -3.53 -10.55 -9.61
C GLY A 84 -4.10 -9.43 -10.48
N GLN A 85 -5.24 -8.82 -10.14
CA GLN A 85 -5.79 -7.72 -10.93
C GLN A 85 -5.05 -6.39 -10.74
N ALA A 86 -5.10 -5.55 -11.77
CA ALA A 86 -4.52 -4.21 -11.73
C ALA A 86 -5.41 -3.23 -10.95
N VAL A 87 -4.79 -2.47 -10.06
CA VAL A 87 -5.36 -1.38 -9.27
C VAL A 87 -4.91 -0.06 -9.89
N LYS A 88 -5.87 0.80 -10.25
CA LYS A 88 -5.58 2.18 -10.64
C LYS A 88 -5.46 3.08 -9.41
N LEU A 89 -4.28 3.67 -9.26
CA LEU A 89 -3.92 4.64 -8.24
C LEU A 89 -3.77 6.02 -8.89
N ARG A 90 -3.95 7.08 -8.11
CA ARG A 90 -3.69 8.45 -8.53
C ARG A 90 -2.79 9.12 -7.51
N LEU A 91 -1.69 9.70 -7.99
CA LEU A 91 -0.77 10.47 -7.16
C LEU A 91 -1.47 11.72 -6.60
N LEU A 92 -1.31 11.99 -5.32
CA LEU A 92 -1.84 13.19 -4.65
C LEU A 92 -0.81 14.32 -4.59
N GLU A 93 0.46 13.98 -4.75
CA GLU A 93 1.60 14.89 -4.77
C GLU A 93 2.59 14.46 -5.88
N PRO A 94 3.47 15.36 -6.35
CA PRO A 94 4.49 14.97 -7.31
C PRO A 94 5.48 13.98 -6.70
N MET A 95 6.03 13.09 -7.53
CA MET A 95 7.07 12.14 -7.14
C MET A 95 8.25 12.23 -8.09
N GLN A 96 9.45 12.05 -7.58
CA GLN A 96 10.66 11.99 -8.41
C GLN A 96 11.04 10.54 -8.64
N ALA A 97 10.99 10.04 -9.87
CA ALA A 97 11.49 8.72 -10.23
C ALA A 97 12.79 8.88 -11.03
N GLY A 98 13.92 8.75 -10.34
CA GLY A 98 15.23 9.10 -10.90
C GLY A 98 15.35 10.58 -11.25
N ASN A 99 15.60 10.85 -12.53
CA ASN A 99 15.74 12.22 -13.03
C ASN A 99 14.43 12.80 -13.56
N ILE A 100 13.34 12.02 -13.52
CA ILE A 100 12.03 12.42 -14.04
C ILE A 100 11.12 12.77 -12.86
N VAL A 101 10.51 13.95 -12.93
CA VAL A 101 9.46 14.36 -11.99
C VAL A 101 8.11 14.00 -12.59
N VAL A 102 7.42 13.08 -11.92
CA VAL A 102 6.04 12.69 -12.25
C VAL A 102 5.10 13.62 -11.47
N PRO A 103 4.23 14.38 -12.16
CA PRO A 103 3.38 15.37 -11.51
C PRO A 103 2.27 14.73 -10.69
N LYS A 104 1.69 15.51 -9.76
CA LYS A 104 0.47 15.11 -9.04
C LYS A 104 -0.65 14.78 -10.05
N ASN A 105 -1.62 13.98 -9.61
CA ASN A 105 -2.75 13.49 -10.40
C ASN A 105 -2.38 12.52 -11.54
N THR A 106 -1.12 12.12 -11.68
CA THR A 106 -0.75 11.04 -12.60
C THR A 106 -1.37 9.73 -12.14
N LEU A 107 -1.89 8.95 -13.09
CA LEU A 107 -2.43 7.63 -12.85
C LEU A 107 -1.30 6.60 -12.85
N VAL A 108 -1.31 5.73 -11.86
CA VAL A 108 -0.32 4.66 -11.67
C VAL A 108 -1.05 3.34 -11.58
N ALA A 109 -0.56 2.32 -12.27
CA ALA A 109 -1.12 0.97 -12.19
C ALA A 109 -0.25 0.11 -11.26
N GLY A 110 -0.88 -0.58 -10.31
CA GLY A 110 -0.21 -1.58 -9.47
C GLY A 110 -0.93 -2.92 -9.54
N THR A 111 -0.24 -4.02 -9.30
CA THR A 111 -0.84 -5.35 -9.24
C THR A 111 -1.26 -5.67 -7.81
N ALA A 112 -2.51 -6.06 -7.62
CA ALA A 112 -3.06 -6.45 -6.33
C ALA A 112 -2.77 -7.92 -6.04
N LYS A 113 -2.39 -8.22 -4.80
CA LYS A 113 -2.20 -9.57 -4.27
C LYS A 113 -2.91 -9.71 -2.93
N VAL A 114 -3.87 -10.62 -2.84
CA VAL A 114 -4.63 -10.86 -1.61
C VAL A 114 -3.84 -11.80 -0.71
N GLN A 115 -3.49 -11.35 0.50
CA GLN A 115 -2.76 -12.12 1.51
C GLN A 115 -3.52 -12.10 2.84
N GLY A 116 -4.42 -13.07 3.02
CA GLY A 116 -5.29 -13.12 4.19
C GLY A 116 -6.22 -11.90 4.24
N GLU A 117 -6.06 -11.09 5.28
CA GLU A 117 -6.85 -9.87 5.55
C GLU A 117 -6.24 -8.60 4.94
N ARG A 118 -5.14 -8.72 4.19
CA ARG A 118 -4.47 -7.58 3.57
C ARG A 118 -4.34 -7.73 2.06
N LEU A 119 -4.60 -6.63 1.36
CA LEU A 119 -4.37 -6.50 -0.08
C LEU A 119 -3.04 -5.79 -0.31
N ASP A 120 -2.02 -6.56 -0.63
CA ASP A 120 -0.74 -6.03 -1.08
C ASP A 120 -0.91 -5.45 -2.49
N ILE A 121 -0.32 -4.28 -2.75
CA ILE A 121 -0.28 -3.70 -4.09
C ILE A 121 1.17 -3.36 -4.41
N LEU A 122 1.64 -3.80 -5.57
CA LEU A 122 2.98 -3.53 -6.08
C LEU A 122 2.92 -2.76 -7.39
N VAL A 123 3.60 -1.62 -7.45
CA VAL A 123 3.81 -0.86 -8.69
C VAL A 123 5.21 -1.17 -9.20
N SER A 124 5.29 -1.79 -10.37
CA SER A 124 6.55 -2.18 -11.04
C SER A 124 7.02 -1.18 -12.09
N SER A 125 6.14 -0.32 -12.58
CA SER A 125 6.47 0.72 -13.55
C SER A 125 5.45 1.85 -13.53
N ILE A 126 5.86 3.02 -13.99
CA ILE A 126 5.00 4.19 -14.18
C ILE A 126 5.14 4.63 -15.65
N GLU A 127 4.02 4.77 -16.34
CA GLU A 127 3.99 5.43 -17.64
C GLU A 127 3.87 6.94 -17.44
N TYR A 128 4.78 7.70 -18.03
CA TYR A 128 4.71 9.15 -18.05
C TYR A 128 5.33 9.72 -19.32
N ALA A 129 4.57 10.56 -20.02
CA ALA A 129 4.97 11.23 -21.25
C ALA A 129 5.49 10.25 -22.33
N GLY A 130 4.87 9.08 -22.47
CA GLY A 130 5.26 8.05 -23.44
C GLY A 130 6.49 7.23 -23.02
N ASN A 131 6.99 7.40 -21.80
CA ASN A 131 8.11 6.64 -21.24
C ASN A 131 7.61 5.67 -20.18
N ILE A 132 8.17 4.46 -20.16
CA ILE A 132 7.97 3.49 -19.09
C ILE A 132 9.14 3.60 -18.11
N ILE A 133 8.85 4.08 -16.90
CA ILE A 133 9.82 4.28 -15.84
C ILE A 133 9.76 3.05 -14.92
N PRO A 134 10.78 2.19 -14.88
CA PRO A 134 10.79 1.05 -13.97
C PRO A 134 10.93 1.53 -12.51
N VAL A 135 10.03 1.06 -11.64
CA VAL A 135 10.03 1.41 -10.21
C VAL A 135 9.67 0.18 -9.37
N GLU A 136 9.95 0.21 -8.08
CA GLU A 136 9.47 -0.82 -7.15
C GLU A 136 8.83 -0.13 -5.95
N LEU A 137 7.51 0.08 -6.03
CA LEU A 137 6.76 0.76 -4.96
C LEU A 137 5.76 -0.22 -4.34
N ALA A 138 5.90 -0.42 -3.03
CA ALA A 138 4.91 -1.12 -2.23
C ALA A 138 3.88 -0.11 -1.70
N VAL A 139 2.61 -0.50 -1.68
CA VAL A 139 1.54 0.30 -1.09
C VAL A 139 1.40 -0.02 0.38
N PHE A 140 1.38 1.03 1.20
CA PHE A 140 1.11 1.02 2.62
C PHE A 140 -0.20 1.72 2.90
N ASP A 141 -0.93 1.22 3.89
CA ASP A 141 -2.15 1.82 4.40
C ASP A 141 -1.77 3.00 5.34
N MET A 142 -2.75 3.86 5.68
CA MET A 142 -2.60 5.02 6.56
C MET A 142 -2.18 4.66 7.98
N ASP A 143 -2.31 3.39 8.37
CA ASP A 143 -1.81 2.84 9.64
C ASP A 143 -0.29 2.54 9.60
N GLY A 144 0.37 2.75 8.46
CA GLY A 144 1.81 2.48 8.28
C GLY A 144 2.16 1.02 8.06
N GLN A 145 1.16 0.15 7.89
CA GLN A 145 1.37 -1.27 7.58
C GLN A 145 1.32 -1.51 6.07
N LYS A 146 2.05 -2.53 5.61
CA LYS A 146 2.07 -2.92 4.19
C LYS A 146 0.72 -3.51 3.78
N GLY A 147 0.25 -3.13 2.59
CA GLY A 147 -1.03 -3.58 2.05
C GLY A 147 -2.23 -2.90 2.72
N LEU A 148 -3.36 -2.90 2.04
CA LEU A 148 -4.61 -2.30 2.53
C LEU A 148 -5.37 -3.31 3.38
N SER A 149 -5.92 -2.87 4.50
CA SER A 149 -6.84 -3.70 5.29
C SER A 149 -8.09 -4.02 4.46
N VAL A 150 -8.36 -5.31 4.27
CA VAL A 150 -9.55 -5.77 3.55
C VAL A 150 -10.38 -6.66 4.47
N PRO A 151 -11.63 -6.29 4.76
CA PRO A 151 -12.50 -7.15 5.55
C PRO A 151 -12.65 -8.48 4.82
N SER A 152 -12.40 -9.58 5.54
CA SER A 152 -12.29 -10.89 4.93
C SER A 152 -13.62 -11.27 4.26
N SER A 153 -13.56 -11.90 3.07
CA SER A 153 -14.79 -12.38 2.41
C SER A 153 -15.46 -13.49 3.21
N MET A 154 -14.72 -14.20 4.08
CA MET A 154 -15.28 -15.16 5.02
C MET A 154 -16.24 -14.52 6.02
N GLU A 155 -15.92 -13.34 6.56
CA GLU A 155 -16.83 -12.62 7.47
C GLU A 155 -18.08 -12.12 6.74
N GLN A 156 -17.93 -11.59 5.52
CA GLN A 156 -19.07 -11.16 4.71
C GLN A 156 -19.95 -12.33 4.27
N GLU A 157 -19.35 -13.46 3.89
CA GLU A 157 -20.06 -14.68 3.53
C GLU A 157 -20.74 -15.29 4.75
N ALA A 158 -20.06 -15.40 5.90
CA ALA A 158 -20.65 -15.91 7.14
C ALA A 158 -21.81 -15.02 7.62
N PHE A 159 -21.70 -13.70 7.45
CA PHE A 159 -22.80 -12.78 7.74
C PHE A 159 -23.97 -12.97 6.77
N ASN A 160 -23.72 -13.03 5.46
CA ASN A 160 -24.76 -13.26 4.46
C ASN A 160 -25.43 -14.64 4.63
N GLU A 161 -24.65 -15.66 4.97
CA GLU A 161 -25.12 -17.02 5.25
C GLU A 161 -25.91 -17.06 6.57
N ALA A 162 -25.45 -16.40 7.62
CA ALA A 162 -26.21 -16.26 8.87
C ALA A 162 -27.54 -15.52 8.63
N MET A 163 -27.55 -14.42 7.87
CA MET A 163 -28.78 -13.72 7.48
C MET A 163 -29.71 -14.60 6.63
N ALA A 164 -29.17 -15.34 5.65
CA ALA A 164 -29.95 -16.24 4.81
C ALA A 164 -30.56 -17.41 5.59
N ASN A 165 -29.83 -17.93 6.60
CA ASN A 165 -30.33 -18.97 7.50
C ASN A 165 -31.38 -18.42 8.47
N ILE A 166 -31.23 -17.20 8.98
CA ILE A 166 -32.24 -16.55 9.84
C ILE A 166 -33.53 -16.28 9.04
N GLY A 167 -33.43 -15.84 7.79
CA GLY A 167 -34.58 -15.64 6.91
C GLY A 167 -35.29 -16.93 6.48
N SER A 168 -34.60 -18.08 6.52
CA SER A 168 -35.17 -19.40 6.19
C SER A 168 -35.73 -20.14 7.41
N GLY A 169 -35.47 -19.66 8.64
CA GLY A 169 -35.87 -20.33 9.88
C GLY A 169 -37.23 -19.91 10.46
N LEU A 170 -37.91 -18.91 9.89
CA LEU A 170 -39.14 -18.33 10.45
C LEU A 170 -40.45 -18.88 9.84
N GLY A 171 -40.44 -20.06 9.21
CA GLY A 171 -41.70 -20.60 8.70
C GLY A 171 -41.65 -22.00 8.13
N THR A 172 -41.50 -23.02 8.98
CA THR A 172 -42.15 -24.33 8.81
C THR A 172 -42.01 -25.17 10.09
N SER A 173 -42.87 -24.94 11.07
CA SER A 173 -43.23 -26.00 12.02
C SER A 173 -44.24 -26.92 11.33
N ILE A 174 -43.76 -27.85 10.52
CA ILE A 174 -44.59 -28.96 10.05
C ILE A 174 -44.11 -30.22 10.76
N SER A 175 -44.83 -30.55 11.82
CA SER A 175 -44.79 -31.86 12.48
C SER A 175 -45.16 -32.94 11.46
N PHE A 176 -44.18 -33.70 10.97
CA PHE A 176 -44.44 -34.97 10.31
C PHE A 176 -44.48 -36.08 11.36
N ALA A 177 -45.71 -36.42 11.74
CA ALA A 177 -46.01 -37.62 12.50
C ALA A 177 -45.67 -38.88 11.68
N GLN A 178 -45.33 -39.92 12.45
CA GLN A 178 -44.90 -41.26 12.04
C GLN A 178 -45.72 -41.88 10.90
N SER A 179 -45.02 -42.48 9.93
CA SER A 179 -45.47 -43.73 9.31
C SER A 179 -44.26 -44.60 8.97
N ALA A 180 -44.15 -45.70 9.70
CA ALA A 180 -43.28 -46.82 9.40
C ALA A 180 -43.52 -47.35 7.98
N GLY A 181 -42.45 -47.78 7.29
CA GLY A 181 -42.58 -48.70 6.16
C GLY A 181 -41.92 -48.31 4.83
N GLN A 182 -40.70 -47.76 4.80
CA GLN A 182 -39.92 -47.70 3.56
C GLN A 182 -38.40 -47.82 3.80
N GLN A 183 -38.01 -48.98 4.35
CA GLN A 183 -36.64 -49.54 4.29
C GLN A 183 -36.27 -49.99 2.86
N VAL A 184 -36.60 -49.18 1.85
CA VAL A 184 -36.39 -49.50 0.42
C VAL A 184 -35.81 -48.27 -0.28
N ALA A 185 -34.60 -47.88 0.14
CA ALA A 185 -33.76 -46.95 -0.61
C ALA A 185 -32.25 -47.22 -0.38
N MET A 186 -31.90 -48.37 0.20
CA MET A 186 -30.50 -48.75 0.45
C MET A 186 -29.77 -49.26 -0.81
N ASP A 187 -30.50 -49.53 -1.91
CA ASP A 187 -29.96 -50.15 -3.13
C ASP A 187 -29.65 -49.18 -4.29
N VAL A 188 -29.77 -47.85 -4.10
CA VAL A 188 -29.26 -46.84 -5.06
C VAL A 188 -27.79 -46.48 -4.74
N THR A 189 -27.08 -47.33 -3.99
CA THR A 189 -25.77 -47.01 -3.40
C THR A 189 -24.60 -47.71 -4.10
N ARG A 190 -24.80 -48.45 -5.21
CA ARG A 190 -23.73 -49.26 -5.84
C ARG A 190 -23.49 -49.10 -7.34
N GLY A 191 -24.22 -48.22 -8.04
CA GLY A 191 -24.20 -48.18 -9.52
C GLY A 191 -23.52 -46.99 -10.21
N LEU A 192 -23.10 -45.94 -9.49
CA LEU A 192 -22.69 -44.67 -10.14
C LEU A 192 -21.32 -44.13 -9.67
N LEU A 193 -20.38 -45.00 -9.30
CA LEU A 193 -19.04 -44.62 -8.82
C LEU A 193 -17.90 -45.21 -9.66
N GLN A 194 -18.11 -45.37 -10.97
CA GLN A 194 -17.05 -45.76 -11.91
C GLN A 194 -17.15 -44.88 -13.16
N GLY A 195 -16.46 -43.73 -13.19
CA GLY A 195 -16.44 -42.91 -14.40
C GLY A 195 -15.95 -41.48 -14.19
N THR A 196 -14.62 -41.33 -14.07
CA THR A 196 -13.85 -40.20 -14.59
C THR A 196 -14.50 -38.81 -14.58
N SER A 197 -14.27 -38.04 -13.52
CA SER A 197 -13.81 -36.64 -13.65
C SER A 197 -13.38 -36.08 -12.29
N GLY A 198 -12.19 -36.47 -11.84
CA GLY A 198 -11.46 -35.81 -10.74
C GLY A 198 -11.03 -34.36 -11.05
N TYR A 199 -11.75 -33.68 -11.95
CA TYR A 199 -11.52 -32.31 -12.38
C TYR A 199 -12.65 -31.36 -11.96
N LEU A 200 -13.61 -31.85 -11.17
CA LEU A 200 -14.68 -31.03 -10.62
C LEU A 200 -14.22 -30.33 -9.33
N ALA A 201 -13.94 -29.05 -9.51
CA ALA A 201 -14.26 -28.00 -8.54
C ALA A 201 -13.39 -27.93 -7.28
N LYS A 202 -12.08 -27.77 -7.45
CA LYS A 202 -11.38 -26.80 -6.59
C LYS A 202 -11.95 -25.42 -6.93
N LYS A 203 -13.16 -25.14 -6.45
CA LYS A 203 -13.69 -23.79 -6.29
C LYS A 203 -12.72 -23.10 -5.33
N PHE A 204 -11.57 -22.67 -5.84
CA PHE A 204 -10.79 -21.63 -5.24
C PHE A 204 -11.74 -20.43 -5.19
N ARG A 205 -12.42 -20.27 -4.07
CA ARG A 205 -13.34 -19.17 -3.80
C ARG A 205 -12.50 -17.92 -3.98
N THR A 206 -12.67 -17.27 -5.13
CA THR A 206 -11.88 -16.11 -5.47
C THR A 206 -12.32 -15.00 -4.52
N VAL A 207 -11.47 -14.69 -3.54
CA VAL A 207 -11.71 -13.61 -2.58
C VAL A 207 -11.87 -12.32 -3.38
N LYS A 208 -13.08 -11.76 -3.34
CA LYS A 208 -13.40 -10.49 -3.99
C LYS A 208 -13.19 -9.38 -2.99
N VAL A 209 -12.30 -8.46 -3.30
CA VAL A 209 -12.04 -7.27 -2.49
C VAL A 209 -12.68 -6.06 -3.14
N LYS A 210 -13.45 -5.26 -2.39
CA LYS A 210 -14.00 -4.00 -2.89
C LYS A 210 -13.15 -2.84 -2.42
N LEU A 211 -12.51 -2.14 -3.35
CA LEU A 211 -11.82 -0.89 -3.08
C LEU A 211 -12.70 0.31 -3.41
N LYS A 212 -12.59 1.35 -2.59
CA LYS A 212 -13.33 2.61 -2.74
C LYS A 212 -12.45 3.71 -3.31
N ALA A 213 -13.01 4.49 -4.24
CA ALA A 213 -12.38 5.67 -4.80
C ALA A 213 -12.00 6.65 -3.69
N GLY A 214 -10.86 7.33 -3.86
CA GLY A 214 -10.37 8.33 -2.92
C GLY A 214 -9.75 7.78 -1.64
N TYR A 215 -9.77 6.45 -1.41
CA TYR A 215 -9.07 5.86 -0.29
C TYR A 215 -7.57 6.17 -0.38
N LYS A 216 -7.03 6.84 0.65
CA LYS A 216 -5.65 7.34 0.66
C LYS A 216 -4.68 6.24 1.02
N VAL A 217 -3.53 6.23 0.34
CA VAL A 217 -2.48 5.23 0.51
C VAL A 217 -1.11 5.90 0.45
N MET A 218 -0.09 5.23 0.95
CA MET A 218 1.30 5.64 0.86
C MET A 218 2.07 4.71 -0.08
N LEU A 219 2.69 5.26 -1.11
CA LEU A 219 3.64 4.53 -1.93
C LEU A 219 5.01 4.62 -1.28
N TYR A 220 5.62 3.48 -1.00
CA TYR A 220 6.93 3.37 -0.39
C TYR A 220 7.91 2.69 -1.35
N ALA A 221 9.02 3.36 -1.66
CA ALA A 221 10.10 2.77 -2.43
C ALA A 221 11.02 2.00 -1.48
N LYS A 222 11.25 0.71 -1.76
CA LYS A 222 12.25 -0.06 -1.01
C LYS A 222 13.64 0.49 -1.35
N GLN A 223 14.32 1.08 -0.37
CA GLN A 223 15.73 1.43 -0.52
C GLN A 223 16.53 0.13 -0.66
N GLN A 224 17.27 0.02 -1.77
CA GLN A 224 18.25 -1.05 -1.99
C GLN A 224 19.51 -0.80 -1.18
#